data_AF-A0A2D7HV88-F1
#
_entry.id   AF-A0A2D7HV88-F1
#
_cell.length_a   1.000
_cell.length_b   1.000
_cell.length_c   1.000
_cell.angle_alpha   90.00
_cell.angle_beta   90.00
_cell.angle_gamma   90.00
#
_symmetry.space_group_name_H-M   'P 1'
#
loop_
_entity.id
_entity.type
_entity.pdbx_description
1 polymer ?
#
loop_
_entity_poly.entity_id
_entity_poly.type
_entity_poly.pdbx_seq_one_letter_code
_entity_poly.pdbx_strand_id
1 'polypeptide(L)'
;MNRKRPDFIERNRIALLLVALALILVGVLWPGHAPPQNGLHWQATGPGLHFGSMAQAVSEKPILSLTGEMTIEVWLVPDFKPGLGNQEILSFVDEKSERPLLLGQFPRGFMLRGRKDNPKGDPRLDGYLSLSKIGLTDTKGPSHLAITVNSSGSVLHVNGRKSPLILKNTVARKDEPFGGKLMLGSSNTGWQFWKGGMLAVAIYDRVLPLDELLEHSVSAERIRKKSFASDQSLLALYLLEEGQGVKAHSGIANTPALEFPHRMTQPTRSTYMSVYPTHPGNQLWKPFDILSNIMGFMPLGFIVAWKQRPSLITVALAMGFALSLTIELIQPMIPGRDSSIVDLASNSTGALLGAVIAWIIAKRLKAFH
;
A
#
# COMPACT_ATOMS: atom_id res chain seq x y z
N MET A 1 -13.43 -30.67 -58.44
CA MET A 1 -12.68 -29.97 -57.38
C MET A 1 -13.38 -30.18 -56.04
N ASN A 2 -12.88 -31.08 -55.20
CA ASN A 2 -13.51 -31.40 -53.92
C ASN A 2 -12.99 -30.42 -52.85
N ARG A 3 -13.72 -29.32 -52.55
CA ARG A 3 -13.38 -28.47 -51.40
C ARG A 3 -13.65 -29.28 -50.12
N LYS A 4 -12.59 -29.76 -49.45
CA LYS A 4 -12.70 -30.37 -48.11
C LYS A 4 -13.54 -29.43 -47.22
N ARG A 5 -14.60 -29.95 -46.58
CA ARG A 5 -15.40 -29.16 -45.65
C ARG A 5 -14.49 -28.64 -44.53
N PRO A 6 -14.64 -27.37 -44.10
CA PRO A 6 -13.88 -26.83 -43.00
C PRO A 6 -14.14 -27.65 -41.73
N ASP A 7 -13.09 -27.89 -40.95
CA ASP A 7 -13.21 -28.56 -39.66
C ASP A 7 -14.01 -27.71 -38.65
N PHE A 8 -14.33 -28.30 -37.49
CA PHE A 8 -15.14 -27.62 -36.47
C PHE A 8 -14.56 -26.28 -36.02
N ILE A 9 -13.24 -26.18 -35.85
CA ILE A 9 -12.58 -24.97 -35.38
C ILE A 9 -12.65 -23.91 -36.47
N GLU A 10 -12.41 -24.26 -37.72
CA GLU A 10 -12.53 -23.33 -38.84
C GLU A 10 -13.98 -22.86 -39.05
N ARG A 11 -14.96 -23.75 -38.89
CA ARG A 11 -16.40 -23.43 -39.01
C ARG A 11 -16.88 -22.47 -37.92
N ASN A 12 -16.42 -22.65 -36.68
CA ASN A 12 -16.89 -21.89 -35.52
C ASN A 12 -15.89 -20.83 -35.03
N ARG A 13 -14.87 -20.51 -35.82
CA ARG A 13 -13.71 -19.70 -35.39
C ARG A 13 -14.09 -18.37 -34.74
N ILE A 14 -15.04 -17.64 -35.34
CA ILE A 14 -15.47 -16.33 -34.82
C ILE A 14 -16.14 -16.50 -33.45
N ALA A 15 -17.05 -17.45 -33.30
CA ALA A 15 -17.72 -17.71 -32.03
C ALA A 15 -16.72 -18.12 -30.94
N LEU A 16 -15.77 -19.00 -31.28
CA LEU A 16 -14.72 -19.42 -30.34
C LEU A 16 -13.82 -18.25 -29.92
N LEU A 17 -13.48 -17.34 -30.84
CA LEU A 17 -12.72 -16.13 -30.52
C LEU A 17 -13.51 -15.19 -29.59
N LEU A 18 -14.80 -15.01 -29.83
CA LEU A 18 -15.65 -14.19 -28.97
C LEU A 18 -15.77 -14.77 -27.55
N VAL A 19 -15.91 -16.10 -27.44
CA VAL A 19 -15.93 -16.78 -26.13
C VAL A 19 -14.58 -16.64 -25.43
N ALA A 20 -13.47 -16.86 -26.13
CA ALA A 20 -12.13 -16.70 -25.56
C ALA A 20 -11.90 -15.25 -25.10
N LEU A 21 -12.29 -14.26 -25.90
CA LEU A 21 -12.18 -12.85 -25.53
C LEU A 21 -13.04 -12.53 -24.31
N ALA A 22 -14.29 -13.01 -24.25
CA ALA A 22 -15.16 -12.80 -23.10
C ALA A 22 -14.58 -13.40 -21.81
N LEU A 23 -14.06 -14.63 -21.87
CA LEU A 23 -13.42 -15.28 -20.72
C LEU A 23 -12.17 -14.53 -20.26
N ILE A 24 -11.34 -14.06 -21.19
CA ILE A 24 -10.15 -13.23 -20.88
C ILE A 24 -10.59 -11.93 -20.21
N LEU A 25 -11.53 -11.19 -20.79
CA LEU A 25 -11.98 -9.91 -20.24
C LEU A 25 -12.62 -10.09 -18.86
N VAL A 26 -13.49 -11.11 -18.68
CA VAL A 26 -14.09 -11.39 -17.37
C VAL A 26 -13.02 -11.77 -16.35
N GLY A 27 -12.08 -12.66 -16.69
CA GLY A 27 -11.04 -13.10 -15.76
C GLY A 27 -10.08 -11.98 -15.36
N VAL A 28 -9.64 -11.16 -16.32
CA VAL A 28 -8.59 -10.16 -16.10
C VAL A 28 -9.15 -8.82 -15.60
N LEU A 29 -10.35 -8.42 -16.04
CA LEU A 29 -11.01 -7.17 -15.60
C LEU A 29 -11.99 -7.35 -14.43
N TRP A 30 -12.19 -8.58 -13.92
CA TRP A 30 -12.94 -8.77 -12.67
C TRP A 30 -12.41 -7.77 -11.62
N PRO A 31 -13.22 -7.10 -10.79
CA PRO A 31 -12.75 -6.05 -9.87
C PRO A 31 -11.84 -6.53 -8.71
N GLY A 32 -11.21 -7.69 -8.85
CA GLY A 32 -10.24 -8.22 -7.90
C GLY A 32 -10.88 -9.02 -6.78
N HIS A 33 -10.02 -9.57 -5.92
CA HIS A 33 -10.44 -10.16 -4.66
C HIS A 33 -10.73 -9.04 -3.66
N ALA A 34 -11.68 -9.27 -2.75
CA ALA A 34 -11.93 -8.35 -1.65
C ALA A 34 -10.61 -8.04 -0.90
N PRO A 35 -10.39 -6.80 -0.43
CA PRO A 35 -9.17 -6.45 0.27
C PRO A 35 -8.92 -7.40 1.44
N PRO A 36 -7.65 -7.66 1.79
CA PRO A 36 -7.31 -8.59 2.85
C PRO A 36 -7.95 -8.16 4.16
N GLN A 37 -8.24 -9.14 5.01
CA GLN A 37 -8.74 -8.87 6.36
C GLN A 37 -7.72 -8.03 7.12
N ASN A 38 -8.24 -7.09 7.89
CA ASN A 38 -7.41 -6.25 8.75
C ASN A 38 -6.93 -7.10 9.95
N GLY A 39 -5.62 -7.32 10.05
CA GLY A 39 -5.00 -8.10 11.12
C GLY A 39 -4.79 -7.34 12.43
N LEU A 40 -5.35 -6.13 12.54
CA LEU A 40 -5.30 -5.33 13.75
C LEU A 40 -6.12 -6.00 14.87
N HIS A 41 -5.54 -6.06 16.07
CA HIS A 41 -6.21 -6.51 17.27
C HIS A 41 -5.74 -5.74 18.49
N TRP A 42 -6.55 -5.75 19.53
CA TRP A 42 -6.16 -5.26 20.86
C TRP A 42 -5.06 -6.14 21.45
N GLN A 43 -4.18 -5.56 22.27
CA GLN A 43 -3.18 -6.35 22.98
C GLN A 43 -3.86 -7.35 23.92
N ALA A 44 -3.31 -8.57 23.98
CA ALA A 44 -3.83 -9.62 24.84
C ALA A 44 -3.72 -9.28 26.34
N THR A 45 -2.72 -8.47 26.70
CA THR A 45 -2.46 -8.05 28.08
C THR A 45 -2.11 -6.57 28.12
N GLY A 46 -2.87 -5.78 28.87
CA GLY A 46 -2.65 -4.34 29.00
C GLY A 46 -3.25 -3.51 27.85
N PRO A 47 -3.17 -2.17 27.95
CA PRO A 47 -3.67 -1.27 26.93
C PRO A 47 -2.82 -1.29 25.67
N GLY A 48 -3.45 -1.00 24.54
CA GLY A 48 -2.77 -0.85 23.26
C GLY A 48 -3.32 -1.75 22.16
N LEU A 49 -2.81 -1.50 20.96
CA LEU A 49 -3.07 -2.24 19.74
C LEU A 49 -1.84 -3.05 19.35
N HIS A 50 -2.05 -4.17 18.66
CA HIS A 50 -1.00 -4.99 18.09
C HIS A 50 -1.19 -5.15 16.58
N PHE A 51 -0.12 -4.86 15.83
CA PHE A 51 -0.06 -4.93 14.37
C PHE A 51 0.79 -6.15 13.98
N GLY A 52 0.14 -7.30 13.74
CA GLY A 52 0.85 -8.58 13.48
C GLY A 52 1.05 -8.93 12.01
N SER A 53 0.18 -8.42 11.14
CA SER A 53 0.12 -8.66 9.68
C SER A 53 -0.30 -7.37 8.96
N MET A 54 -0.93 -7.45 7.79
CA MET A 54 -1.56 -6.28 7.16
C MET A 54 -2.64 -5.73 8.09
N ALA A 55 -2.30 -4.67 8.82
CA ALA A 55 -3.13 -4.12 9.88
C ALA A 55 -3.19 -2.61 9.77
N GLN A 56 -4.37 -2.02 9.97
CA GLN A 56 -4.54 -0.57 9.90
C GLN A 56 -5.58 -0.06 10.90
N ALA A 57 -5.34 1.13 11.43
CA ALA A 57 -6.35 1.97 12.06
C ALA A 57 -6.42 3.31 11.34
N VAL A 58 -7.62 3.87 11.21
CA VAL A 58 -7.85 5.09 10.43
C VAL A 58 -8.78 6.02 11.17
N SER A 59 -8.49 7.33 11.25
CA SER A 59 -9.42 8.28 11.88
C SER A 59 -10.70 8.44 11.05
N GLU A 60 -11.85 8.58 11.70
CA GLU A 60 -13.15 8.75 11.03
C GLU A 60 -13.16 10.00 10.13
N LYS A 61 -12.58 11.08 10.63
CA LYS A 61 -12.48 12.38 9.94
C LYS A 61 -11.03 12.88 9.96
N PRO A 62 -10.69 13.85 9.10
CA PRO A 62 -9.39 14.50 9.14
C PRO A 62 -9.13 15.20 10.47
N ILE A 63 -7.88 15.14 10.95
CA ILE A 63 -7.37 15.91 12.08
C ILE A 63 -6.47 16.98 11.47
N LEU A 64 -6.81 18.24 11.71
CA LEU A 64 -6.14 19.39 11.10
C LEU A 64 -5.64 20.33 12.20
N SER A 65 -4.38 20.73 12.06
CA SER A 65 -3.79 21.91 12.71
C SER A 65 -4.19 23.14 11.89
N LEU A 66 -4.68 24.18 12.55
CA LEU A 66 -5.03 25.44 11.90
C LEU A 66 -3.86 26.44 11.92
N THR A 67 -2.92 26.26 12.84
CA THR A 67 -1.72 27.10 12.94
C THR A 67 -0.69 26.78 11.86
N GLY A 68 -0.79 25.58 11.26
CA GLY A 68 0.24 25.00 10.41
C GLY A 68 1.36 24.34 11.21
N GLU A 69 1.36 24.46 12.54
CA GLU A 69 2.31 23.78 13.43
C GLU A 69 1.65 22.57 14.07
N MET A 70 2.40 21.47 14.19
CA MET A 70 1.85 20.25 14.76
C MET A 70 2.90 19.45 15.52
N THR A 71 2.51 18.88 16.66
CA THR A 71 3.27 17.82 17.33
C THR A 71 2.47 16.54 17.35
N ILE A 72 3.09 15.44 16.94
CA ILE A 72 2.49 14.11 16.95
C ILE A 72 3.36 13.24 17.85
N GLU A 73 2.80 12.73 18.93
CA GLU A 73 3.48 11.81 19.84
C GLU A 73 2.87 10.42 19.72
N VAL A 74 3.72 9.40 19.71
CA VAL A 74 3.33 7.98 19.62
C VAL A 74 4.15 7.18 20.62
N TRP A 75 3.46 6.42 21.46
CA TRP A 75 4.07 5.42 22.34
C TRP A 75 3.89 4.08 21.67
N LEU A 76 5.00 3.38 21.43
CA LEU A 76 4.98 2.12 20.70
C LEU A 76 6.04 1.15 21.21
N VAL A 77 5.84 -0.12 20.89
CA VAL A 77 6.78 -1.22 21.07
C VAL A 77 7.11 -1.72 19.67
N PRO A 78 8.23 -1.30 19.08
CA PRO A 78 8.56 -1.63 17.70
C PRO A 78 8.95 -3.11 17.57
N ASP A 79 8.61 -3.73 16.43
CA ASP A 79 9.10 -5.07 16.08
C ASP A 79 10.06 -4.97 14.89
N PHE A 80 11.35 -4.81 15.17
CA PHE A 80 12.40 -4.74 14.15
C PHE A 80 12.73 -6.14 13.61
N LYS A 81 12.04 -6.53 12.54
CA LYS A 81 12.32 -7.79 11.81
C LYS A 81 13.24 -7.57 10.60
N PRO A 82 14.40 -8.25 10.54
CA PRO A 82 15.24 -8.26 9.34
C PRO A 82 14.47 -8.80 8.12
N GLY A 83 14.59 -8.15 6.96
CA GLY A 83 14.00 -8.61 5.70
C GLY A 83 12.64 -8.01 5.32
N LEU A 84 11.97 -7.30 6.24
CA LEU A 84 10.86 -6.42 5.87
C LEU A 84 11.41 -5.12 5.29
N GLY A 85 10.83 -4.64 4.19
CA GLY A 85 11.20 -3.34 3.60
C GLY A 85 10.79 -2.16 4.49
N ASN A 86 10.61 -0.99 3.86
CA ASN A 86 10.05 0.17 4.54
C ASN A 86 8.62 -0.11 5.02
N GLN A 87 8.35 0.20 6.28
CA GLN A 87 7.09 0.00 6.99
C GLN A 87 6.54 1.36 7.43
N GLU A 88 5.22 1.54 7.42
CA GLU A 88 4.58 2.81 7.81
C GLU A 88 3.95 2.69 9.21
N ILE A 89 4.53 3.42 10.17
CA ILE A 89 4.01 3.48 11.54
C ILE A 89 2.79 4.40 11.57
N LEU A 90 2.95 5.61 11.00
CA LEU A 90 1.95 6.66 11.02
C LEU A 90 2.07 7.50 9.75
N SER A 91 0.94 7.87 9.16
CA SER A 91 0.89 8.88 8.10
C SER A 91 -0.39 9.70 8.17
N PHE A 92 -0.33 10.92 7.63
CA PHE A 92 -1.52 11.66 7.25
C PHE A 92 -1.80 11.48 5.78
N VAL A 93 -3.08 11.42 5.42
CA VAL A 93 -3.55 11.43 4.03
C VAL A 93 -4.50 12.59 3.85
N ASP A 94 -4.18 13.49 2.93
CA ASP A 94 -5.04 14.64 2.61
C ASP A 94 -6.15 14.25 1.61
N GLU A 95 -7.03 15.21 1.27
CA GLU A 95 -8.13 14.99 0.32
C GLU A 95 -7.65 14.60 -1.09
N LYS A 96 -6.42 14.97 -1.46
CA LYS A 96 -5.81 14.63 -2.76
C LYS A 96 -5.11 13.27 -2.73
N SER A 97 -5.26 12.50 -1.65
CA SER A 97 -4.52 11.25 -1.41
C SER A 97 -2.99 11.45 -1.36
N GLU A 98 -2.54 12.66 -1.11
CA GLU A 98 -1.14 12.95 -0.85
C GLU A 98 -0.83 12.68 0.63
N ARG A 99 0.44 12.40 0.90
CA ARG A 99 0.92 12.13 2.26
C ARG A 99 1.78 13.28 2.71
N PRO A 100 1.22 14.29 3.40
CA PRO A 100 2.00 15.42 3.86
C PRO A 100 3.12 14.97 4.79
N LEU A 101 2.85 14.05 5.71
CA LEU A 101 3.83 13.53 6.64
C LEU A 101 3.69 12.02 6.79
N LEU A 102 4.84 11.33 6.84
CA LEU A 102 4.92 9.90 7.06
C LEU A 102 6.09 9.60 8.00
N LEU A 103 5.78 8.87 9.08
CA LEU A 103 6.72 8.20 9.95
C LEU A 103 6.75 6.72 9.62
N GLY A 104 7.93 6.21 9.34
CA GLY A 104 8.10 4.79 9.08
C GLY A 104 9.25 4.17 9.82
N GLN A 105 9.31 2.86 9.71
CA GLN A 105 10.36 2.01 10.20
C GLN A 105 11.04 1.33 9.02
N PHE A 106 12.36 1.26 9.04
CA PHE A 106 13.12 0.37 8.18
C PHE A 106 13.91 -0.60 9.08
N PRO A 107 14.49 -1.70 8.56
CA PRO A 107 15.00 -2.82 9.38
C PRO A 107 15.83 -2.48 10.62
N ARG A 108 16.54 -1.35 10.62
CA ARG A 108 17.34 -0.89 11.76
C ARG A 108 17.23 0.62 11.95
N GLY A 109 16.03 1.19 11.88
CA GLY A 109 15.85 2.61 12.21
C GLY A 109 14.48 3.18 11.84
N PHE A 110 14.40 4.51 11.89
CA PHE A 110 13.21 5.25 11.53
C PHE A 110 13.43 6.11 10.29
N MET A 111 12.37 6.28 9.53
CA MET A 111 12.33 7.17 8.38
C MET A 111 11.27 8.24 8.58
N LEU A 112 11.57 9.44 8.12
CA LEU A 112 10.62 10.53 8.04
C LEU A 112 10.52 10.94 6.57
N ARG A 113 9.29 11.13 6.08
CA ARG A 113 9.01 11.57 4.72
C ARG A 113 7.96 12.68 4.69
N GLY A 114 8.17 13.67 3.82
CA GLY A 114 7.27 14.80 3.60
C GLY A 114 6.53 14.76 2.25
N ARG A 115 5.83 15.85 1.90
CA ARG A 115 5.09 16.00 0.63
C ARG A 115 5.96 15.77 -0.61
N LYS A 116 5.36 15.17 -1.65
CA LYS A 116 6.00 14.93 -2.96
C LYS A 116 6.11 16.18 -3.84
N ASP A 117 5.19 17.12 -3.68
CA ASP A 117 5.12 18.37 -4.46
C ASP A 117 6.06 19.46 -3.93
N ASN A 118 6.93 19.14 -2.97
CA ASN A 118 7.87 20.10 -2.40
C ASN A 118 8.92 20.50 -3.46
N PRO A 119 8.88 21.74 -3.99
CA PRO A 119 9.76 22.16 -5.08
C PRO A 119 11.22 22.36 -4.63
N LYS A 120 11.49 22.35 -3.31
CA LYS A 120 12.83 22.46 -2.71
C LYS A 120 13.36 21.12 -2.15
N GLY A 121 12.57 20.05 -2.20
CA GLY A 121 12.96 18.73 -1.71
C GLY A 121 13.24 17.79 -2.88
N ASP A 122 14.42 17.18 -2.93
CA ASP A 122 14.62 16.02 -3.79
C ASP A 122 13.72 14.88 -3.25
N PRO A 123 12.79 14.30 -4.03
CA PRO A 123 12.01 13.13 -3.62
C PRO A 123 12.88 11.90 -3.28
N ARG A 124 14.20 11.95 -3.50
CA ARG A 124 15.22 10.98 -3.06
C ARG A 124 15.82 11.26 -1.66
N LEU A 125 15.50 12.40 -1.03
CA LEU A 125 15.90 12.75 0.34
C LEU A 125 14.86 12.28 1.37
N ASP A 126 14.41 11.04 1.27
CA ASP A 126 13.77 10.37 2.41
C ASP A 126 14.81 10.39 3.56
N GLY A 127 14.47 11.01 4.68
CA GLY A 127 15.37 11.07 5.83
C GLY A 127 15.39 9.71 6.50
N TYR A 128 16.49 8.97 6.38
CA TYR A 128 16.70 7.70 7.08
C TYR A 128 17.69 7.88 8.21
N LEU A 129 17.35 7.37 9.40
CA LEU A 129 18.28 7.36 10.50
C LEU A 129 18.29 6.00 11.20
N SER A 130 19.47 5.40 11.26
CA SER A 130 19.67 4.09 11.90
C SER A 130 19.57 4.18 13.42
N LEU A 131 19.14 3.09 14.07
CA LEU A 131 19.02 2.97 15.53
C LEU A 131 20.30 3.38 16.27
N SER A 132 21.46 2.99 15.72
CA SER A 132 22.78 3.35 16.26
C SER A 132 23.04 4.85 16.33
N LYS A 133 22.45 5.64 15.42
CA LYS A 133 22.58 7.11 15.39
C LYS A 133 21.51 7.80 16.23
N ILE A 134 20.43 7.10 16.59
CA ILE A 134 19.33 7.59 17.44
C ILE A 134 19.60 7.28 18.92
N GLY A 135 20.51 6.35 19.22
CA GLY A 135 20.80 5.91 20.58
C GLY A 135 19.76 4.90 21.12
N LEU A 136 18.96 4.30 20.24
CA LEU A 136 18.10 3.17 20.60
C LEU A 136 18.88 1.86 20.53
N THR A 137 19.11 1.26 21.68
CA THR A 137 19.79 -0.04 21.83
C THR A 137 18.79 -1.19 21.99
N ASP A 138 17.64 -0.92 22.60
CA ASP A 138 16.56 -1.89 22.72
C ASP A 138 15.62 -1.80 21.51
N THR A 139 15.43 -2.96 20.86
CA THR A 139 14.61 -3.12 19.66
C THR A 139 13.24 -3.72 19.96
N LYS A 140 12.94 -4.01 21.23
CA LYS A 140 11.69 -4.64 21.68
C LYS A 140 11.08 -3.95 22.90
N GLY A 141 11.73 -2.93 23.45
CA GLY A 141 11.23 -2.13 24.56
C GLY A 141 10.25 -1.04 24.14
N PRO A 142 9.43 -0.53 25.09
CA PRO A 142 8.59 0.64 24.85
C PRO A 142 9.47 1.83 24.47
N SER A 143 9.04 2.55 23.43
CA SER A 143 9.69 3.72 22.89
C SER A 143 8.65 4.82 22.69
N HIS A 144 9.06 6.05 22.93
CA HIS A 144 8.29 7.24 22.62
C HIS A 144 8.89 7.92 21.40
N LEU A 145 8.08 8.16 20.38
CA LEU A 145 8.45 8.92 19.19
C LEU A 145 7.59 10.17 19.14
N ALA A 146 8.20 11.33 18.93
CA ALA A 146 7.47 12.56 18.69
C ALA A 146 7.96 13.24 17.42
N ILE A 147 7.04 13.75 16.61
CA ILE A 147 7.37 14.55 15.42
C ILE A 147 6.86 15.95 15.65
N THR A 148 7.77 16.91 15.64
CA THR A 148 7.43 18.33 15.65
C THR A 148 7.52 18.88 14.24
N VAL A 149 6.48 19.55 13.78
CA VAL A 149 6.36 20.14 12.45
C VAL A 149 6.12 21.63 12.59
N ASN A 150 6.91 22.42 11.85
CA ASN A 150 6.69 23.85 11.68
C ASN A 150 7.16 24.30 10.28
N SER A 151 7.12 25.61 10.02
CA SER A 151 7.54 26.20 8.74
C SER A 151 9.01 25.96 8.38
N SER A 152 9.86 25.62 9.34
CA SER A 152 11.29 25.32 9.11
C SER A 152 11.52 23.86 8.71
N GLY A 153 10.60 22.97 9.09
CA GLY A 153 10.62 21.57 8.73
C GLY A 153 10.08 20.65 9.82
N SER A 154 10.38 19.36 9.68
CA SER A 154 9.91 18.31 10.58
C SER A 154 11.09 17.64 11.28
N VAL A 155 10.99 17.46 12.59
CA VAL A 155 12.04 16.89 13.43
C VAL A 155 11.48 15.69 14.17
N LEU A 156 12.18 14.56 14.10
CA LEU A 156 11.90 13.41 14.95
C LEU A 156 12.58 13.59 16.30
N HIS A 157 11.86 13.26 17.37
CA HIS A 157 12.37 13.14 18.72
C HIS A 157 12.11 11.72 19.19
N VAL A 158 13.06 11.17 19.94
CA VAL A 158 13.00 9.80 20.44
C VAL A 158 13.26 9.82 21.92
N ASN A 159 12.33 9.25 22.69
CA ASN A 159 12.31 9.24 24.15
C ASN A 159 12.53 10.66 24.71
N GLY A 160 11.77 11.61 24.17
CA GLY A 160 11.84 13.02 24.53
C GLY A 160 13.11 13.76 24.12
N ARG A 161 14.06 13.14 23.40
CA ARG A 161 15.30 13.78 22.95
C ARG A 161 15.28 14.06 21.45
N LYS A 162 15.82 15.20 21.06
CA LYS A 162 15.94 15.58 19.64
C LYS A 162 16.85 14.62 18.88
N SER A 163 16.36 14.08 17.77
CA SER A 163 17.11 13.24 16.84
C SER A 163 17.83 14.10 15.79
N PRO A 164 18.96 13.64 15.22
CA PRO A 164 19.54 14.27 14.03
C PRO A 164 18.69 14.07 12.76
N LEU A 165 17.60 13.28 12.82
CA LEU A 165 16.66 13.12 11.72
C LEU A 165 15.78 14.36 11.59
N ILE A 166 16.20 15.25 10.69
CA ILE A 166 15.52 16.50 10.38
C ILE A 166 15.20 16.51 8.90
N LEU A 167 13.93 16.66 8.59
CA LEU A 167 13.47 17.02 7.27
C LEU A 167 13.44 18.54 7.17
N LYS A 168 14.32 19.10 6.35
CA LYS A 168 14.41 20.56 6.14
C LYS A 168 13.40 20.99 5.09
N ASN A 169 12.82 22.18 5.27
CA ASN A 169 11.87 22.77 4.32
C ASN A 169 10.61 21.91 4.10
N THR A 170 10.11 21.22 5.13
CA THR A 170 9.07 20.22 4.96
C THR A 170 7.71 20.59 5.53
N VAL A 171 6.73 20.35 4.65
CA VAL A 171 5.32 20.01 4.86
C VAL A 171 4.35 21.13 5.26
N ALA A 172 4.66 21.91 6.29
CA ALA A 172 3.77 22.95 6.78
C ALA A 172 4.10 24.31 6.15
N ARG A 173 3.08 24.98 5.61
CA ARG A 173 3.17 26.41 5.27
C ARG A 173 2.54 27.19 6.41
N LYS A 174 3.14 28.33 6.73
CA LYS A 174 2.63 29.22 7.77
C LYS A 174 1.19 29.60 7.41
N ASP A 175 0.26 29.45 8.35
CA ASP A 175 -1.16 29.78 8.20
C ASP A 175 -1.93 28.94 7.16
N GLU A 176 -1.36 27.80 6.71
CA GLU A 176 -2.11 26.79 5.94
C GLU A 176 -2.45 25.59 6.82
N PRO A 177 -3.69 25.06 6.75
CA PRO A 177 -4.08 23.88 7.52
C PRO A 177 -3.17 22.69 7.24
N PHE A 178 -2.69 22.06 8.30
CA PHE A 178 -1.81 20.90 8.24
C PHE A 178 -2.47 19.67 8.81
N GLY A 179 -2.42 18.55 8.10
CA GLY A 179 -2.88 17.26 8.61
C GLY A 179 -3.69 16.52 7.57
N GLY A 180 -4.65 15.72 8.02
CA GLY A 180 -5.47 14.90 7.15
C GLY A 180 -6.10 13.74 7.92
N LYS A 181 -6.57 12.74 7.19
CA LYS A 181 -7.00 11.47 7.79
C LYS A 181 -5.77 10.76 8.36
N LEU A 182 -5.81 10.46 9.66
CA LEU A 182 -4.72 9.77 10.33
C LEU A 182 -4.78 8.29 9.98
N MET A 183 -3.66 7.73 9.53
CA MET A 183 -3.48 6.30 9.28
C MET A 183 -2.38 5.75 10.16
N LEU A 184 -2.65 4.62 10.82
CA LEU A 184 -1.71 3.94 11.72
C LEU A 184 -1.48 2.50 11.25
N GLY A 185 -0.23 2.06 11.30
CA GLY A 185 0.17 0.68 11.08
C GLY A 185 0.21 0.20 9.63
N SER A 186 -0.28 0.99 8.68
CA SER A 186 -0.10 0.72 7.26
C SER A 186 -0.21 1.96 6.40
N SER A 187 0.32 1.85 5.19
CA SER A 187 0.10 2.82 4.13
C SER A 187 -1.37 2.87 3.72
N ASN A 188 -1.76 3.96 3.06
CA ASN A 188 -3.03 4.04 2.33
C ASN A 188 -3.21 2.94 1.26
N THR A 189 -2.14 2.22 0.92
CA THR A 189 -2.15 1.09 0.01
C THR A 189 -2.12 -0.28 0.69
N GLY A 190 -1.98 -0.36 2.01
CA GLY A 190 -1.88 -1.63 2.74
C GLY A 190 -0.55 -2.38 2.60
N TRP A 191 0.33 -1.97 1.67
CA TRP A 191 1.55 -2.70 1.31
C TRP A 191 2.73 -2.46 2.23
N GLN A 192 2.84 -1.26 2.81
CA GLN A 192 3.88 -0.92 3.78
C GLN A 192 3.34 -1.02 5.20
N PHE A 193 2.87 -2.22 5.56
CA PHE A 193 2.36 -2.45 6.91
C PHE A 193 3.49 -2.53 7.93
N TRP A 194 3.25 -1.95 9.09
CA TRP A 194 4.16 -1.96 10.22
C TRP A 194 3.80 -3.06 11.20
N LYS A 195 4.83 -3.56 11.90
CA LYS A 195 4.67 -4.52 12.98
C LYS A 195 5.15 -3.96 14.30
N GLY A 196 4.35 -4.19 15.33
CA GLY A 196 4.64 -3.75 16.69
C GLY A 196 3.38 -3.55 17.51
N GLY A 197 3.57 -3.11 18.75
CA GLY A 197 2.51 -2.65 19.63
C GLY A 197 2.40 -1.13 19.60
N MET A 198 1.20 -0.57 19.55
CA MET A 198 0.98 0.86 19.75
C MET A 198 0.22 1.05 21.06
N LEU A 199 0.75 1.87 21.96
CA LEU A 199 0.22 2.07 23.30
C LEU A 199 -0.64 3.33 23.37
N ALA A 200 -0.21 4.41 22.71
CA ALA A 200 -0.97 5.65 22.68
C ALA A 200 -0.55 6.55 21.51
N VAL A 201 -1.42 7.49 21.15
CA VAL A 201 -1.15 8.56 20.15
C VAL A 201 -1.70 9.88 20.68
N ALA A 202 -0.91 10.94 20.61
CA ALA A 202 -1.35 12.31 20.93
C ALA A 202 -0.99 13.27 19.79
N ILE A 203 -1.86 14.25 19.52
CA ILE A 203 -1.68 15.23 18.44
C ILE A 203 -2.01 16.62 18.97
N TYR A 204 -1.12 17.57 18.75
CA TYR A 204 -1.23 18.96 19.20
C TYR A 204 -1.14 19.93 18.02
N ASP A 205 -1.86 21.05 18.09
CA ASP A 205 -1.83 22.19 17.15
C ASP A 205 -0.71 23.20 17.50
N ARG A 206 0.41 22.71 18.03
CA ARG A 206 1.60 23.51 18.36
C ARG A 206 2.85 22.65 18.35
N VAL A 207 4.01 23.29 18.28
CA VAL A 207 5.28 22.63 18.58
C VAL A 207 5.46 22.52 20.10
N LEU A 208 5.54 21.28 20.61
CA LEU A 208 5.86 21.05 22.02
C LEU A 208 7.35 21.35 22.29
N PRO A 209 7.67 22.04 23.39
CA PRO A 209 9.04 22.24 23.81
C PRO A 209 9.65 20.94 24.37
N LEU A 210 10.98 20.88 24.42
CA LEU A 210 11.71 19.63 24.69
C LEU A 210 11.47 19.08 26.11
N ASP A 211 11.25 19.96 27.08
CA ASP A 211 10.89 19.62 28.46
C ASP A 211 9.55 18.91 28.56
N GLU A 212 8.53 19.37 27.83
CA GLU A 212 7.23 18.66 27.74
C GLU A 212 7.41 17.29 27.07
N LEU A 213 8.16 17.21 25.96
CA LEU A 213 8.43 15.93 25.29
C LEU A 213 9.18 14.94 26.19
N LEU A 214 10.14 15.41 27.00
CA LEU A 214 10.83 14.59 27.99
C LEU A 214 9.88 14.10 29.08
N GLU A 215 9.00 14.97 29.59
CA GLU A 215 8.00 14.62 30.59
C GLU A 215 7.04 13.53 30.07
N HIS A 216 6.54 13.72 28.85
CA HIS A 216 5.59 12.84 28.17
C HIS A 216 6.21 11.50 27.78
N SER A 217 7.51 11.47 27.47
CA SER A 217 8.21 10.25 27.03
C SER A 217 8.14 9.07 28.01
N VAL A 218 7.94 9.36 29.30
CA VAL A 218 7.82 8.33 30.34
C VAL A 218 6.50 7.56 30.25
N SER A 219 5.39 8.24 29.97
CA SER A 219 4.07 7.62 29.86
C SER A 219 3.03 8.60 29.31
N ALA A 220 2.19 8.12 28.39
CA ALA A 220 1.04 8.87 27.87
C ALA A 220 0.02 9.25 28.95
N GLU A 221 -0.07 8.50 30.05
CA GLU A 221 -0.97 8.81 31.18
C GLU A 221 -0.72 10.17 31.83
N ARG A 222 0.51 10.70 31.70
CA ARG A 222 0.85 12.03 32.20
C ARG A 222 0.12 13.12 31.45
N ILE A 223 -0.13 12.92 30.15
CA ILE A 223 -0.90 13.85 29.31
C ILE A 223 -2.33 13.93 29.84
N ARG A 224 -2.96 12.79 30.13
CA ARG A 224 -4.32 12.74 30.68
C ARG A 224 -4.52 13.68 31.88
N LYS A 225 -3.58 13.64 32.83
CA LYS A 225 -3.63 14.45 34.06
C LYS A 225 -3.48 15.96 33.78
N LYS A 226 -2.70 16.33 32.76
CA LYS A 226 -2.36 17.71 32.44
C LYS A 226 -3.35 18.34 31.44
N SER A 227 -3.74 17.58 30.42
CA SER A 227 -4.54 18.08 29.29
C SER A 227 -6.03 18.17 29.59
N PHE A 228 -6.61 17.26 30.37
CA PHE A 228 -7.99 17.41 30.84
C PHE A 228 -8.19 18.62 31.75
N ALA A 229 -7.09 19.18 32.28
CA ALA A 229 -7.14 20.35 33.13
C ALA A 229 -7.04 21.69 32.37
N SER A 230 -6.43 21.79 31.18
CA SER A 230 -6.19 23.13 30.57
C SER A 230 -5.66 23.24 29.12
N ASP A 231 -5.18 22.19 28.44
CA ASP A 231 -4.47 22.40 27.16
C ASP A 231 -5.41 22.38 25.93
N GLN A 232 -5.76 23.57 25.43
CA GLN A 232 -6.61 23.76 24.26
C GLN A 232 -5.92 23.38 22.93
N SER A 233 -4.60 23.20 22.92
CA SER A 233 -3.85 22.83 21.72
C SER A 233 -3.91 21.33 21.43
N LEU A 234 -4.36 20.49 22.37
CA LEU A 234 -4.45 19.05 22.17
C LEU A 234 -5.65 18.70 21.27
N LEU A 235 -5.36 18.32 20.04
CA LEU A 235 -6.35 17.97 19.01
C LEU A 235 -6.89 16.54 19.19
N ALA A 236 -6.02 15.61 19.59
CA ALA A 236 -6.40 14.21 19.80
C ALA A 236 -5.49 13.54 20.82
N LEU A 237 -6.08 12.68 21.64
CA LEU A 237 -5.38 11.76 22.55
C LEU A 237 -6.08 10.40 22.51
N TYR A 238 -5.40 9.37 22.04
CA TYR A 238 -5.87 7.99 22.02
C TYR A 238 -5.00 7.16 22.96
N LEU A 239 -5.54 6.73 24.09
CA LEU A 239 -4.83 5.91 25.09
C LEU A 239 -4.97 4.40 24.84
N LEU A 240 -5.87 4.00 23.93
CA LEU A 240 -6.05 2.62 23.48
C LEU A 240 -6.33 1.64 24.65
N GLU A 241 -7.15 2.06 25.61
CA GLU A 241 -7.48 1.29 26.82
C GLU A 241 -8.75 0.45 26.68
N GLU A 242 -9.50 0.57 25.57
CA GLU A 242 -10.81 -0.04 25.42
C GLU A 242 -10.76 -1.58 25.38
N GLY A 243 -9.66 -2.16 24.89
CA GLY A 243 -9.37 -3.60 24.94
C GLY A 243 -10.25 -4.48 24.05
N GLN A 244 -11.33 -3.95 23.47
CA GLN A 244 -12.23 -4.67 22.57
C GLN A 244 -12.96 -3.71 21.61
N GLY A 245 -13.61 -4.28 20.60
CA GLY A 245 -14.38 -3.53 19.60
C GLY A 245 -13.55 -3.08 18.40
N VAL A 246 -14.19 -2.30 17.53
CA VAL A 246 -13.64 -1.88 16.23
C VAL A 246 -13.31 -0.38 16.18
N LYS A 247 -13.30 0.29 17.34
CA LYS A 247 -12.98 1.72 17.44
C LYS A 247 -12.17 2.00 18.70
N ALA A 248 -11.24 2.95 18.61
CA ALA A 248 -10.64 3.63 19.75
C ALA A 248 -11.07 5.10 19.78
N HIS A 249 -11.60 5.54 20.91
CA HIS A 249 -12.09 6.89 21.10
C HIS A 249 -10.95 7.79 21.60
N SER A 250 -11.04 9.07 21.24
CA SER A 250 -10.15 10.04 21.85
C SER A 250 -10.63 10.36 23.26
N GLY A 251 -9.69 10.59 24.18
CA GLY A 251 -9.99 11.23 25.46
C GLY A 251 -10.54 12.65 25.30
N ILE A 252 -10.31 13.31 24.16
CA ILE A 252 -10.79 14.66 23.88
C ILE A 252 -12.20 14.62 23.27
N ALA A 253 -13.10 15.39 23.86
CA ALA A 253 -14.49 15.49 23.41
C ALA A 253 -14.56 16.03 21.98
N ASN A 254 -15.47 15.47 21.17
CA ASN A 254 -15.71 15.84 19.77
C ASN A 254 -14.53 15.58 18.80
N THR A 255 -13.50 14.86 19.23
CA THR A 255 -12.42 14.40 18.36
C THR A 255 -12.83 13.11 17.64
N PRO A 256 -12.50 12.93 16.35
CA PRO A 256 -12.83 11.72 15.59
C PRO A 256 -12.27 10.45 16.25
N ALA A 257 -13.01 9.35 16.26
CA ALA A 257 -12.47 8.07 16.70
C ALA A 257 -11.50 7.47 15.66
N LEU A 258 -10.67 6.52 16.09
CA LEU A 258 -9.92 5.64 15.20
C LEU A 258 -10.76 4.41 14.92
N GLU A 259 -11.09 4.16 13.67
CA GLU A 259 -11.80 2.97 13.22
C GLU A 259 -10.83 1.86 12.79
N PHE A 260 -11.22 0.63 13.11
CA PHE A 260 -10.54 -0.59 12.71
C PHE A 260 -11.43 -1.27 11.67
N PRO A 261 -11.23 -0.96 10.38
CA PRO A 261 -12.09 -1.51 9.34
C PRO A 261 -11.89 -3.03 9.27
N HIS A 262 -12.95 -3.78 9.00
CA HIS A 262 -12.88 -5.24 8.96
C HIS A 262 -11.94 -5.77 7.85
N ARG A 263 -11.73 -4.96 6.81
CA ARG A 263 -10.78 -5.19 5.73
C ARG A 263 -9.92 -3.95 5.52
N MET A 264 -8.74 -4.13 4.95
CA MET A 264 -7.87 -2.99 4.59
C MET A 264 -8.63 -2.00 3.69
N THR A 265 -8.48 -0.70 3.95
CA THR A 265 -8.96 0.32 3.00
C THR A 265 -8.09 0.21 1.76
N GLN A 266 -8.70 -0.17 0.63
CA GLN A 266 -7.98 -0.43 -0.62
C GLN A 266 -7.08 0.75 -1.05
N PRO A 267 -5.97 0.46 -1.76
CA PRO A 267 -5.10 1.49 -2.31
C PRO A 267 -5.85 2.48 -3.21
N THR A 268 -5.64 3.77 -2.98
CA THR A 268 -5.92 4.85 -3.95
C THR A 268 -4.87 4.95 -5.05
N ARG A 269 -3.90 4.01 -5.14
CA ARG A 269 -2.89 4.05 -6.20
C ARG A 269 -2.78 2.72 -6.92
N SER A 270 -3.33 2.69 -8.13
CA SER A 270 -2.96 1.73 -9.16
C SER A 270 -1.55 2.02 -9.68
N THR A 271 -0.70 1.00 -9.76
CA THR A 271 0.58 1.13 -10.47
C THR A 271 0.38 0.99 -11.97
N TYR A 272 1.12 1.78 -12.75
CA TYR A 272 1.19 1.66 -14.21
C TYR A 272 2.43 0.86 -14.59
N MET A 273 2.26 -0.22 -15.35
CA MET A 273 3.35 -0.98 -15.97
C MET A 273 4.49 -1.35 -14.99
N SER A 274 4.13 -1.82 -13.80
CA SER A 274 5.12 -2.22 -12.80
C SER A 274 5.91 -3.45 -13.28
N VAL A 275 7.23 -3.44 -13.08
CA VAL A 275 8.10 -4.62 -13.30
C VAL A 275 7.90 -5.66 -12.18
N TYR A 276 7.44 -5.21 -11.02
CA TYR A 276 7.15 -6.05 -9.88
C TYR A 276 5.64 -6.19 -9.72
N PRO A 277 5.08 -7.42 -9.69
CA PRO A 277 3.77 -7.61 -9.10
C PRO A 277 3.85 -7.04 -7.69
N THR A 278 3.03 -6.03 -7.42
CA THR A 278 2.97 -5.21 -6.21
C THR A 278 2.54 -5.98 -4.96
N HIS A 279 2.49 -7.32 -5.04
CA HIS A 279 2.24 -8.24 -3.95
C HIS A 279 3.56 -8.77 -3.33
N PRO A 280 4.27 -8.03 -2.45
CA PRO A 280 5.42 -8.54 -1.71
C PRO A 280 5.05 -9.60 -0.65
N GLY A 281 3.76 -9.89 -0.46
CA GLY A 281 3.24 -10.70 0.65
C GLY A 281 3.26 -12.22 0.47
N ASN A 282 3.45 -12.77 -0.73
CA ASN A 282 3.57 -14.22 -0.90
C ASN A 282 4.32 -14.60 -2.18
N GLN A 283 5.51 -15.19 -2.05
CA GLN A 283 6.28 -15.70 -3.20
C GLN A 283 5.56 -16.84 -3.94
N LEU A 284 4.65 -17.57 -3.28
CA LEU A 284 3.89 -18.69 -3.86
C LEU A 284 2.88 -18.26 -4.92
N TRP A 285 2.41 -17.01 -4.89
CA TRP A 285 1.35 -16.55 -5.81
C TRP A 285 1.95 -16.10 -7.15
N LYS A 286 3.20 -15.60 -7.17
CA LYS A 286 3.86 -15.13 -8.40
C LYS A 286 3.94 -16.18 -9.52
N PRO A 287 4.38 -17.42 -9.28
CA PRO A 287 4.38 -18.45 -10.33
C PRO A 287 2.97 -18.82 -10.79
N PHE A 288 2.00 -18.84 -9.87
CA PHE A 288 0.60 -19.13 -10.20
C PHE A 288 0.00 -18.04 -11.09
N ASP A 289 0.24 -16.77 -10.78
CA ASP A 289 -0.23 -15.62 -11.57
C ASP A 289 0.33 -15.68 -13.01
N ILE A 290 1.65 -15.86 -13.15
CA ILE A 290 2.32 -16.01 -14.45
C ILE A 290 1.71 -17.19 -15.24
N LEU A 291 1.57 -18.36 -14.61
CA LEU A 291 1.04 -19.54 -15.28
C LEU A 291 -0.43 -19.35 -15.68
N SER A 292 -1.24 -18.74 -14.83
CA SER A 292 -2.65 -18.46 -15.10
C SER A 292 -2.83 -17.51 -16.28
N ASN A 293 -1.99 -16.48 -16.38
CA ASN A 293 -1.96 -15.51 -17.49
C ASN A 293 -1.57 -16.18 -18.81
N ILE A 294 -0.52 -17.00 -18.81
CA ILE A 294 -0.12 -17.80 -19.97
C ILE A 294 -1.29 -18.70 -20.42
N MET A 295 -1.85 -19.49 -19.50
CA MET A 295 -2.94 -20.43 -19.80
C MET A 295 -4.21 -19.72 -20.28
N GLY A 296 -4.51 -18.54 -19.74
CA GLY A 296 -5.67 -17.73 -20.11
C GLY A 296 -5.61 -17.21 -21.55
N PHE A 297 -4.42 -16.86 -22.05
CA PHE A 297 -4.25 -16.34 -23.41
C PHE A 297 -3.95 -17.41 -24.47
N MET A 298 -3.58 -18.63 -24.08
CA MET A 298 -3.32 -19.73 -25.01
C MET A 298 -4.49 -20.03 -25.98
N PRO A 299 -5.77 -20.09 -25.54
CA PRO A 299 -6.88 -20.35 -26.45
C PRO A 299 -6.99 -19.32 -27.58
N LEU A 300 -6.75 -18.04 -27.30
CA LEU A 300 -6.78 -16.97 -28.31
C LEU A 300 -5.79 -17.27 -29.44
N GLY A 301 -4.52 -17.52 -29.08
CA GLY A 301 -3.49 -17.81 -30.06
C GLY A 301 -3.74 -19.10 -30.85
N PHE A 302 -4.24 -20.13 -30.16
CA PHE A 302 -4.59 -21.41 -30.76
C PHE A 302 -5.64 -21.26 -31.87
N ILE A 303 -6.74 -20.54 -31.58
CA ILE A 303 -7.83 -20.33 -32.54
C ILE A 303 -7.38 -19.43 -33.70
N VAL A 304 -6.52 -18.43 -33.44
CA VAL A 304 -5.97 -17.55 -34.48
C VAL A 304 -5.06 -18.33 -35.44
N ALA A 305 -4.15 -19.17 -34.95
CA ALA A 305 -3.17 -19.84 -35.81
C ALA A 305 -3.66 -21.15 -36.46
N TRP A 306 -4.89 -21.59 -36.19
CA TRP A 306 -5.43 -22.87 -36.68
C TRP A 306 -5.34 -23.07 -38.20
N LYS A 307 -5.38 -22.00 -39.00
CA LYS A 307 -5.27 -22.07 -40.48
C LYS A 307 -3.86 -22.39 -41.02
N GLN A 308 -2.89 -22.74 -40.16
CA GLN A 308 -1.55 -23.25 -40.52
C GLN A 308 -0.69 -22.33 -41.39
N ARG A 309 -0.96 -21.03 -41.41
CA ARG A 309 -0.08 -20.05 -42.06
C ARG A 309 0.94 -19.55 -41.04
N PRO A 310 2.25 -19.60 -41.32
CA PRO A 310 3.27 -19.12 -40.38
C PRO A 310 3.03 -17.67 -39.92
N SER A 311 2.54 -16.82 -40.81
CA SER A 311 2.17 -15.43 -40.50
C SER A 311 1.10 -15.31 -39.41
N LEU A 312 0.26 -16.33 -39.20
CA LEU A 312 -0.76 -16.31 -38.15
C LEU A 312 -0.18 -16.50 -36.76
N ILE A 313 1.05 -17.02 -36.62
CA ILE A 313 1.76 -17.03 -35.34
C ILE A 313 2.10 -15.59 -34.96
N THR A 314 2.62 -14.80 -35.90
CA THR A 314 2.90 -13.38 -35.69
C THR A 314 1.62 -12.59 -35.42
N VAL A 315 0.53 -12.87 -36.15
CA VAL A 315 -0.78 -12.24 -35.89
C VAL A 315 -1.31 -12.59 -34.50
N ALA A 316 -1.20 -13.85 -34.07
CA ALA A 316 -1.62 -14.29 -32.74
C ALA A 316 -0.83 -13.58 -31.64
N LEU A 317 0.50 -13.48 -31.78
CA LEU A 317 1.34 -12.74 -30.86
C LEU A 317 0.97 -11.25 -30.81
N ALA A 318 0.81 -10.61 -31.97
CA ALA A 318 0.42 -9.20 -32.05
C ALA A 318 -0.96 -8.93 -31.43
N MET A 319 -1.93 -9.82 -31.68
CA MET A 319 -3.27 -9.73 -31.08
C MET A 319 -3.22 -9.94 -29.56
N GLY A 320 -2.47 -10.95 -29.08
CA GLY A 320 -2.29 -11.20 -27.65
C GLY A 320 -1.62 -10.03 -26.94
N PHE A 321 -0.57 -9.48 -27.54
CA PHE A 321 0.12 -8.28 -27.04
C PHE A 321 -0.80 -7.07 -27.00
N ALA A 322 -1.52 -6.77 -28.10
CA ALA A 322 -2.40 -5.61 -28.17
C ALA A 322 -3.57 -5.71 -27.18
N LEU A 323 -4.19 -6.89 -27.06
CA LEU A 323 -5.25 -7.12 -26.08
C LEU A 323 -4.73 -6.98 -24.65
N SER A 324 -3.59 -7.60 -24.35
CA SER A 324 -2.97 -7.52 -23.03
C SER A 324 -2.59 -6.07 -22.69
N LEU A 325 -1.94 -5.35 -23.60
CA LEU A 325 -1.61 -3.94 -23.42
C LEU A 325 -2.86 -3.08 -23.16
N THR A 326 -3.96 -3.34 -23.88
CA THR A 326 -5.22 -2.63 -23.66
C THR A 326 -5.75 -2.88 -22.25
N ILE A 327 -5.72 -4.13 -21.79
CA ILE A 327 -6.16 -4.49 -20.44
C ILE A 327 -5.29 -3.81 -19.38
N GLU A 328 -3.97 -3.86 -19.54
CA GLU A 328 -2.99 -3.21 -18.68
C GLU A 328 -3.18 -1.69 -18.59
N LEU A 329 -3.59 -1.03 -19.68
CA LEU A 329 -3.89 0.40 -19.67
C LEU A 329 -5.21 0.73 -18.97
N ILE A 330 -6.17 -0.19 -18.95
CA ILE A 330 -7.50 0.00 -18.32
C ILE A 330 -7.46 -0.34 -16.83
N GLN A 331 -6.70 -1.37 -16.42
CA GLN A 331 -6.66 -1.86 -15.04
C GLN A 331 -6.42 -0.75 -13.99
N PRO A 332 -5.54 0.24 -14.21
CA PRO A 332 -5.34 1.33 -13.26
C PRO A 332 -6.56 2.23 -13.02
N MET A 333 -7.58 2.14 -13.87
CA MET A 333 -8.86 2.84 -13.70
C MET A 333 -9.84 2.05 -12.82
N ILE A 334 -9.52 0.79 -12.48
CA ILE A 334 -10.33 -0.08 -11.63
C ILE A 334 -9.73 -0.06 -10.23
N PRO A 335 -10.45 0.41 -9.20
CA PRO A 335 -9.96 0.45 -7.82
C PRO A 335 -9.43 -0.91 -7.36
N GLY A 336 -8.21 -0.93 -6.81
CA GLY A 336 -7.57 -2.16 -6.33
C GLY A 336 -6.96 -3.05 -7.42
N ARG A 337 -6.94 -2.62 -8.69
CA ARG A 337 -6.19 -3.27 -9.76
C ARG A 337 -4.91 -2.50 -10.10
N ASP A 338 -3.87 -3.27 -10.40
CA ASP A 338 -2.55 -2.80 -10.78
C ASP A 338 -2.24 -3.25 -12.21
N SER A 339 -1.39 -2.48 -12.90
CA SER A 339 -0.81 -2.85 -14.19
C SER A 339 0.63 -3.35 -14.04
N SER A 340 0.97 -4.38 -14.82
CA SER A 340 2.18 -5.19 -14.75
C SER A 340 2.75 -5.50 -16.14
N ILE A 341 4.03 -5.19 -16.34
CA ILE A 341 4.74 -5.61 -17.56
C ILE A 341 4.93 -7.14 -17.61
N VAL A 342 4.93 -7.79 -16.44
CA VAL A 342 5.05 -9.25 -16.32
C VAL A 342 3.77 -9.91 -16.84
N ASP A 343 2.62 -9.31 -16.59
CA ASP A 343 1.33 -9.79 -17.09
C ASP A 343 1.20 -9.54 -18.60
N LEU A 344 1.65 -8.36 -19.07
CA LEU A 344 1.81 -8.09 -20.50
C LEU A 344 2.63 -9.18 -21.22
N ALA A 345 3.81 -9.50 -20.66
CA ALA A 345 4.70 -10.52 -21.20
C ALA A 345 4.06 -11.92 -21.13
N SER A 346 3.52 -12.32 -19.97
CA SER A 346 2.92 -13.64 -19.74
C SER A 346 1.73 -13.91 -20.67
N ASN A 347 0.83 -12.94 -20.83
CA ASN A 347 -0.31 -13.02 -21.74
C ASN A 347 0.13 -13.12 -23.20
N SER A 348 1.13 -12.32 -23.61
CA SER A 348 1.71 -12.37 -24.96
C SER A 348 2.36 -13.72 -25.23
N THR A 349 3.08 -14.28 -24.25
CA THR A 349 3.67 -15.62 -24.31
C THR A 349 2.59 -16.69 -24.41
N GLY A 350 1.48 -16.57 -23.66
CA GLY A 350 0.33 -17.46 -23.77
C GLY A 350 -0.22 -17.52 -25.19
N ALA A 351 -0.48 -16.36 -25.80
CA ALA A 351 -0.96 -16.29 -27.18
C ALA A 351 0.05 -16.90 -28.18
N LEU A 352 1.35 -16.67 -28.00
CA LEU A 352 2.38 -17.30 -28.83
C LEU A 352 2.40 -18.83 -28.71
N LEU A 353 2.38 -19.35 -27.48
CA LEU A 353 2.40 -20.79 -27.22
C LEU A 353 1.15 -21.47 -27.78
N GLY A 354 -0.03 -20.87 -27.58
CA GLY A 354 -1.27 -21.34 -28.19
C GLY A 354 -1.17 -21.45 -29.71
N ALA A 355 -0.59 -20.43 -30.35
CA ALA A 355 -0.41 -20.41 -31.80
C ALA A 355 0.56 -21.48 -32.30
N VAL A 356 1.69 -21.68 -31.62
CA VAL A 356 2.67 -22.73 -31.94
C VAL A 356 2.04 -24.12 -31.79
N ILE A 357 1.28 -24.36 -30.72
CA ILE A 357 0.58 -25.63 -30.51
C ILE A 357 -0.42 -25.90 -31.63
N ALA A 358 -1.24 -24.90 -31.99
CA ALA A 358 -2.18 -25.01 -33.11
C ALA A 358 -1.45 -25.35 -34.42
N TRP A 359 -0.33 -24.69 -34.70
CA TRP A 359 0.46 -24.96 -35.91
C TRP A 359 1.00 -26.39 -35.94
N ILE A 360 1.56 -26.89 -34.82
CA ILE A 360 2.09 -28.26 -34.71
C ILE A 360 0.98 -29.29 -34.90
N ILE A 361 -0.15 -29.14 -34.19
CA ILE A 361 -1.27 -30.08 -34.26
C ILE A 361 -1.87 -30.10 -35.65
N ALA A 362 -2.15 -28.92 -36.22
CA ALA A 362 -2.80 -28.81 -37.50
C ALA A 362 -1.89 -29.29 -38.66
N LYS A 363 -0.56 -29.12 -38.54
CA LYS A 363 0.43 -29.73 -39.46
C LYS A 363 0.44 -31.26 -39.35
N ARG A 364 0.40 -31.82 -38.14
CA ARG A 364 0.34 -33.28 -37.93
C ARG A 364 -0.95 -33.87 -38.49
N LEU A 365 -2.11 -33.26 -38.25
CA LEU A 365 -3.40 -33.75 -38.76
C LEU A 365 -3.45 -33.85 -40.30
N LYS A 366 -2.72 -32.98 -41.01
CA LYS A 366 -2.56 -33.08 -42.47
C LYS A 366 -1.57 -34.14 -42.91
N ALA A 367 -0.60 -34.54 -42.10
CA ALA A 367 0.33 -35.60 -42.46
C ALA A 367 -0.33 -37.00 -42.46
N PHE A 368 -1.49 -37.14 -41.80
CA PHE A 368 -2.28 -38.37 -41.73
C PHE A 368 -3.42 -38.44 -42.76
N HIS A 369 -3.59 -37.42 -43.62
CA HIS A 369 -4.61 -37.34 -44.68
C HIS A 369 -3.96 -37.09 -46.03
#